data_AF-A0A8J7NE18-F1
#
_entry.id   AF-A0A8J7NE18-F1
#
_cell.length_a   1.000
_cell.length_b   1.000
_cell.length_c   1.000
_cell.angle_alpha   90.00
_cell.angle_beta   90.00
_cell.angle_gamma   90.00
#
_symmetry.space_group_name_H-M   'P 1'
#
loop_
_entity.id
_entity.type
_entity.pdbx_description
1 polymer ?
#
loop_
_entity_poly.entity_id
_entity_poly.type
_entity_poly.pdbx_seq_one_letter_code
_entity_poly.pdbx_strand_id
1 'polypeptide(L)' 'MAYKVKDIGLAEKGRLKIEWVESHMPVLASVRERFKKQKPFAGLIVSMALHVEPKTCVLAKVLRDGGA' A
#
# COMPACT_ATOMS: atom_id res chain seq x y z
N MET A 1 -6.40 -11.57 -12.23
CA MET A 1 -5.22 -11.38 -11.35
C MET A 1 -4.93 -12.69 -10.66
N ALA A 2 -3.72 -13.23 -10.81
CA ALA A 2 -3.28 -14.41 -10.08
C ALA A 2 -2.51 -13.97 -8.83
N TYR A 3 -2.88 -14.48 -7.67
CA TYR A 3 -2.15 -14.28 -6.41
C TYR A 3 -2.03 -15.62 -5.68
N LYS A 4 -0.99 -15.77 -4.85
CA LYS A 4 -0.77 -16.95 -4.02
C LYS A 4 -0.66 -16.51 -2.56
N VAL A 5 -1.71 -16.75 -1.80
CA VAL A 5 -1.79 -16.44 -0.35
C VAL A 5 -2.27 -17.68 0.39
N LYS A 6 -2.01 -17.74 1.70
CA LYS A 6 -2.39 -18.89 2.53
C LYS A 6 -3.90 -19.02 2.72
N ASP A 7 -4.59 -17.92 2.99
CA ASP A 7 -6.03 -17.87 3.27
C ASP A 7 -6.60 -16.50 2.88
N ILE A 8 -7.55 -16.48 1.95
CA ILE A 8 -8.20 -15.26 1.47
C ILE A 8 -9.30 -14.75 2.42
N GLY A 9 -9.85 -15.61 3.26
CA GLY A 9 -10.90 -15.25 4.23
C GLY A 9 -10.43 -14.25 5.30
N LEU A 10 -9.12 -14.10 5.47
CA LEU A 10 -8.51 -13.12 6.38
C LEU A 10 -8.49 -11.69 5.84
N ALA A 11 -8.90 -11.46 4.59
CA ALA A 11 -8.78 -10.15 3.92
C ALA A 11 -9.44 -9.01 4.71
N GLU A 12 -10.66 -9.22 5.23
CA GLU A 12 -11.40 -8.19 5.96
C GLU A 12 -10.70 -7.82 7.28
N LYS A 13 -10.25 -8.82 8.04
CA LYS A 13 -9.44 -8.60 9.24
C LYS A 13 -8.12 -7.91 8.92
N GLY A 14 -7.50 -8.25 7.79
CA GLY A 14 -6.30 -7.61 7.28
C GLY A 14 -6.53 -6.14 6.95
N ARG A 15 -7.65 -5.80 6.30
CA ARG A 15 -8.04 -4.43 5.96
C ARG A 15 -8.12 -3.55 7.20
N LEU A 16 -8.81 -4.01 8.25
CA LEU A 16 -8.92 -3.27 9.51
C LEU A 16 -7.54 -3.02 10.16
N LYS A 17 -6.64 -4.01 10.13
CA LYS A 17 -5.26 -3.83 10.62
C LYS A 17 -4.48 -2.80 9.80
N ILE A 18 -4.64 -2.82 8.48
CA ILE A 18 -3.97 -1.87 7.59
C ILE A 18 -4.48 -0.45 7.87
N GLU A 19 -5.79 -0.27 8.03
CA GLU A 19 -6.39 1.03 8.37
C GLU A 19 -5.90 1.56 9.71
N TRP A 20 -5.82 0.70 10.73
CA TRP A 20 -5.25 1.07 12.02
C TRP A 20 -3.77 1.46 11.89
N VAL A 21 -2.94 0.70 11.17
CA VAL A 21 -1.53 1.07 10.97
C VAL A 21 -1.40 2.37 10.17
N GLU A 22 -2.23 2.56 9.15
CA GLU A 22 -2.23 3.77 8.31
C GLU A 22 -2.47 5.05 9.13
N SER A 23 -3.36 5.02 10.12
CA SER A 23 -3.61 6.17 10.99
C SER A 23 -2.41 6.55 11.87
N HIS A 24 -1.42 5.66 12.03
CA HIS A 24 -0.20 5.87 12.80
C HIS A 24 1.04 6.15 11.93
N MET A 25 0.86 6.36 10.61
CA MET A 25 1.97 6.63 9.67
C MET A 25 1.82 8.01 9.01
N PRO A 26 1.89 9.13 9.78
CA PRO A 26 1.59 10.47 9.27
C PRO A 26 2.52 10.92 8.14
N VAL A 27 3.78 10.46 8.16
CA VAL A 27 4.74 10.75 7.08
C VAL A 27 4.30 10.14 5.76
N LEU A 28 3.88 8.86 5.75
CA LEU A 28 3.38 8.24 4.52
C LEU A 28 2.05 8.84 4.08
N ALA A 29 1.18 9.27 5.01
CA ALA A 29 -0.04 9.98 4.66
C ALA A 29 0.27 11.29 3.90
N SER A 30 1.22 12.09 4.41
CA SER A 30 1.66 13.32 3.73
C SER A 30 2.27 13.04 2.35
N VAL A 31 3.13 12.02 2.24
CA VAL A 31 3.71 11.62 0.96
C VAL A 31 2.65 11.14 -0.02
N ARG A 32 1.66 10.36 0.43
CA ARG A 32 0.55 9.87 -0.38
C ARG A 32 -0.27 11.03 -0.97
N GLU A 33 -0.60 12.04 -0.17
CA GLU A 33 -1.35 13.21 -0.66
C GLU A 33 -0.56 14.01 -1.71
N ARG A 34 0.76 14.15 -1.53
CA ARG A 34 1.63 14.76 -2.56
C ARG A 34 1.68 13.92 -3.84
N PHE A 35 1.87 12.61 -3.72
CA PHE A 35 2.03 11.69 -4.85
C PHE A 35 0.73 11.47 -5.63
N LYS A 36 -0.43 11.51 -4.97
CA LYS A 36 -1.74 11.52 -5.65
C LYS A 36 -1.86 12.62 -6.69
N LYS A 37 -1.30 13.81 -6.39
CA LYS A 37 -1.33 14.98 -7.29
C LYS A 37 -0.25 14.90 -8.36
N GLN A 38 0.97 14.51 -7.98
CA GLN A 38 2.13 14.55 -8.87
C GLN A 38 2.25 13.31 -9.78
N LYS A 39 1.65 12.19 -9.39
CA LYS A 39 1.74 10.89 -10.06
C LYS A 39 3.18 10.53 -10.50
N PRO A 40 4.17 10.58 -9.59
CA PRO A 40 5.59 10.43 -9.94
C PRO A 40 5.96 9.04 -10.52
N PHE A 41 5.10 8.05 -10.36
CA PHE A 41 5.33 6.69 -10.84
C PHE A 41 4.49 6.32 -12.07
N ALA A 42 3.79 7.29 -12.67
CA ALA A 42 2.97 7.05 -13.86
C ALA A 42 3.79 6.40 -14.99
N GLY A 43 3.31 5.25 -15.47
CA GLY A 43 3.96 4.49 -16.54
C GLY A 43 5.10 3.57 -16.06
N LEU A 44 5.40 3.53 -14.77
CA LEU A 44 6.39 2.62 -14.18
C LEU A 44 5.71 1.39 -13.58
N ILE A 45 6.35 0.24 -13.71
CA ILE A 45 5.94 -0.98 -13.01
C ILE A 45 6.80 -1.14 -11.77
N VAL A 46 6.18 -1.16 -10.59
CA VAL A 46 6.90 -1.31 -9.31
C VAL A 46 6.75 -2.72 -8.76
N SER A 47 7.88 -3.40 -8.54
CA SER A 47 7.96 -4.69 -7.85
C SER A 47 8.52 -4.51 -6.43
N MET A 48 8.04 -5.30 -5.48
CA MET A 48 8.46 -5.22 -4.08
C MET A 48 8.90 -6.60 -3.57
N ALA A 49 10.12 -6.69 -3.05
CA ALA A 49 10.64 -7.86 -2.34
C ALA A 49 10.93 -7.46 -0.89
N LEU A 50 9.87 -7.44 -0.07
CA LEU A 50 9.89 -6.97 1.30
C LEU A 50 9.03 -7.90 2.18
N HIS A 51 9.22 -7.81 3.50
CA HIS A 51 8.32 -8.49 4.44
C HIS A 51 6.88 -7.99 4.25
N VAL A 52 5.95 -8.95 4.11
CA VAL A 52 4.54 -8.65 3.90
C VAL A 52 3.88 -8.40 5.27
N GLU A 53 3.78 -7.13 5.61
CA GLU A 53 3.22 -6.62 6.86
C GLU A 53 2.22 -5.49 6.57
N PRO A 54 1.33 -5.11 7.52
CA PRO A 54 0.38 -4.02 7.29
C PRO A 54 1.04 -2.69 6.86
N LYS A 55 2.21 -2.36 7.41
CA LYS A 55 3.00 -1.17 7.02
C LYS A 55 3.46 -1.22 5.55
N THR A 56 3.79 -2.40 5.04
CA THR A 56 4.14 -2.62 3.63
C THR A 56 2.93 -2.42 2.73
N CYS A 57 1.73 -2.79 3.19
CA CYS A 57 0.49 -2.48 2.48
C CYS A 57 0.20 -0.96 2.43
N VAL A 58 0.50 -0.21 3.50
CA VAL A 58 0.39 1.27 3.49
C VAL A 58 1.37 1.87 2.47
N LEU A 59 2.61 1.40 2.43
CA LEU A 59 3.57 1.80 1.39
C LEU A 59 3.07 1.46 -0.02
N ALA A 60 2.53 0.26 -0.24
CA ALA A 60 1.99 -0.14 -1.54
C ALA A 60 0.82 0.76 -1.99
N LYS A 61 -0.06 1.18 -1.05
CA LYS A 61 -1.11 2.18 -1.33
C LYS A 61 -0.52 3.52 -1.78
N VAL A 62 0.57 3.98 -1.17
CA VAL A 62 1.27 5.23 -1.53
C VAL A 62 1.82 5.15 -2.96
N LEU A 63 2.47 4.04 -3.30
CA LEU A 63 3.07 3.82 -4.63
C LEU A 63 2.00 3.77 -5.73
N ARG A 64 0.97 2.94 -5.53
CA ARG A 64 -0.19 2.84 -6.44
C ARG A 64 -0.88 4.19 -6.64
N ASP A 65 -1.14 4.91 -5.54
CA ASP A 65 -1.78 6.22 -5.63
C ASP A 65 -0.86 7.27 -6.27
N GLY A 66 0.46 7.06 -6.22
CA GLY A 66 1.47 7.79 -6.97
C GLY A 66 1.57 7.42 -8.46
N GLY A 67 0.70 6.56 -8.98
CA GLY A 67 0.60 6.25 -10.40
C GLY A 67 1.33 4.99 -10.87
N ALA A 68 1.93 4.24 -9.94
CA ALA A 68 2.49 2.92 -10.20
C ALA A 68 1.39 1.88 -10.47
#